data_AF-A0A8B6GVN6-F1
#
_entry.id   AF-A0A8B6GVN6-F1
#
_cell.length_a   1.000
_cell.length_b   1.000
_cell.length_c   1.000
_cell.angle_alpha   90.00
_cell.angle_beta   90.00
_cell.angle_gamma   90.00
#
_symmetry.space_group_name_H-M   'P 1'
#
loop_
_entity.id
_entity.type
_entity.pdbx_description
1 polymer ?
#
loop_
_entity_poly.entity_id
_entity_poly.type
_entity_poly.pdbx_seq_one_letter_code
_entity_poly.pdbx_strand_id
1 'polypeptide(L)'
;MDFSGGIFMAFFTATLYSITDSIADYHACAKMARVPPPPIHAINRGLMFEGCLSMISGFFGAGHATSTYGGHIGSIGITKVASRLVFGLFPCILILFAIIGKLAAVFITIPYPVLGGVQIIGFGMFIGLVMSNLQYIDIHSTRNLAIIGISTLLGLMLPFWAKGNADAIDTGSPGFDSFIRVVLSNPSLVGGVSACFLDNTVPGKCIF
;
A
#
# COMPACT_ATOMS: atom_id res chain seq x y z
N MET A 1 -3.21 11.80 29.01
CA MET A 1 -3.19 11.36 27.60
C MET A 1 -3.88 12.44 26.83
N ASP A 2 -3.10 13.35 26.25
CA ASP A 2 -3.66 14.53 25.60
C ASP A 2 -4.06 14.17 24.17
N PHE A 3 -5.33 14.36 23.84
CA PHE A 3 -5.83 14.12 22.49
C PHE A 3 -5.37 15.26 21.57
N SER A 4 -4.44 14.95 20.66
CA SER A 4 -4.01 15.90 19.63
C SER A 4 -4.85 15.73 18.37
N GLY A 5 -5.69 16.71 18.06
CA GLY A 5 -6.55 16.71 16.88
C GLY A 5 -5.78 16.60 15.55
N GLY A 6 -4.56 17.14 15.47
CA GLY A 6 -3.72 17.04 14.28
C GLY A 6 -3.27 15.60 14.00
N ILE A 7 -2.85 14.89 15.04
CA ILE A 7 -2.43 13.48 14.96
C ILE A 7 -3.61 12.60 14.58
N PHE A 8 -4.79 12.85 15.17
CA PHE A 8 -6.02 12.15 14.80
C PHE A 8 -6.33 12.29 13.31
N MET A 9 -6.27 13.50 12.75
CA MET A 9 -6.51 13.73 11.32
C MET A 9 -5.47 13.04 10.44
N ALA A 10 -4.20 13.02 10.86
CA ALA A 10 -3.14 12.31 10.13
C ALA A 10 -3.40 10.79 10.07
N PHE A 11 -3.73 10.16 11.19
CA PHE A 11 -4.07 8.73 11.22
C PHE A 11 -5.36 8.42 10.47
N PHE A 12 -6.38 9.27 10.57
CA PHE A 12 -7.62 9.11 9.82
C PHE A 12 -7.35 9.11 8.30
N THR A 13 -6.54 10.06 7.83
CA THR A 13 -6.14 10.15 6.42
C THR A 13 -5.33 8.92 5.98
N ALA A 14 -4.40 8.46 6.82
CA ALA A 14 -3.62 7.26 6.56
C ALA A 14 -4.50 5.99 6.46
N THR A 15 -5.55 5.88 7.28
CA THR A 15 -6.51 4.77 7.18
C THR A 15 -7.31 4.83 5.88
N LEU A 16 -7.78 6.01 5.44
CA LEU A 16 -8.46 6.14 4.14
C LEU A 16 -7.57 5.73 2.97
N TYR A 17 -6.28 6.10 3.04
CA TYR A 17 -5.29 5.64 2.07
C TYR A 17 -5.13 4.11 2.10
N SER A 18 -4.97 3.53 3.28
CA SER A 18 -4.83 2.07 3.47
C SER A 18 -6.02 1.29 2.91
N ILE A 19 -7.25 1.81 3.03
CA ILE A 19 -8.44 1.20 2.42
C ILE A 19 -8.29 1.09 0.89
N THR A 20 -7.78 2.14 0.25
CA THR A 20 -7.57 2.18 -1.21
C THR A 20 -6.50 1.19 -1.63
N ASP A 21 -5.41 1.11 -0.86
CA ASP A 21 -4.29 0.19 -1.09
C ASP A 21 -4.74 -1.27 -0.93
N SER A 22 -5.49 -1.58 0.14
CA SER A 22 -6.01 -2.94 0.40
C SER A 22 -6.93 -3.45 -0.72
N ILE A 23 -7.74 -2.59 -1.33
CA ILE A 23 -8.57 -2.98 -2.49
C ILE A 23 -7.68 -3.40 -3.67
N ALA A 24 -6.65 -2.61 -3.98
CA ALA A 24 -5.71 -2.93 -5.05
C ALA A 24 -4.95 -4.23 -4.76
N ASP A 25 -4.54 -4.42 -3.51
CA ASP A 25 -3.85 -5.61 -3.03
C ASP A 25 -4.71 -6.88 -3.13
N TYR A 26 -6.02 -6.81 -2.88
CA TYR A 26 -6.91 -7.97 -3.07
C TYR A 26 -6.97 -8.41 -4.54
N HIS A 27 -7.01 -7.46 -5.47
CA HIS A 27 -6.97 -7.75 -6.90
C HIS A 27 -5.59 -8.29 -7.32
N ALA A 28 -4.51 -7.71 -6.81
CA ALA A 28 -3.16 -8.20 -7.04
C ALA A 28 -2.97 -9.63 -6.51
N CYS A 29 -3.43 -9.90 -5.28
CA CYS A 29 -3.38 -11.22 -4.66
C CYS A 29 -4.16 -12.27 -5.46
N ALA A 30 -5.37 -11.95 -5.92
CA ALA A 30 -6.14 -12.84 -6.78
C ALA A 30 -5.39 -13.18 -8.08
N LYS A 31 -4.77 -12.18 -8.70
CA LYS A 31 -3.95 -12.38 -9.90
C LYS A 31 -2.72 -13.25 -9.63
N MET A 32 -2.04 -13.06 -8.50
CA MET A 32 -0.90 -13.88 -8.08
C MET A 32 -1.27 -15.32 -7.78
N ALA A 33 -2.40 -15.52 -7.11
CA ALA A 33 -2.96 -16.82 -6.80
C ALA A 33 -3.60 -17.51 -8.03
N ARG A 34 -3.67 -16.82 -9.18
CA ARG A 34 -4.30 -17.29 -10.43
C ARG A 34 -5.77 -17.68 -10.24
N VAL A 35 -6.48 -16.92 -9.42
CA VAL A 35 -7.91 -17.08 -9.16
C VAL A 35 -8.68 -15.91 -9.78
N PRO A 36 -9.99 -16.08 -10.07
CA PRO A 36 -10.83 -14.98 -10.54
C PRO A 36 -10.82 -13.81 -9.53
N PRO A 37 -11.14 -12.58 -10.00
CA PRO A 37 -11.19 -11.41 -9.13
C PRO A 37 -12.17 -11.64 -7.98
N PRO A 38 -11.86 -11.12 -6.77
CA PRO A 38 -12.69 -11.35 -5.60
C PRO A 38 -14.06 -10.66 -5.76
N PRO A 39 -15.16 -11.32 -5.37
CA PRO A 39 -16.47 -10.70 -5.38
C PRO A 39 -16.55 -9.57 -4.34
N ILE A 40 -17.39 -8.57 -4.59
CA ILE A 40 -17.52 -7.34 -3.76
C ILE A 40 -17.81 -7.68 -2.29
N HIS A 41 -18.64 -8.70 -2.02
CA HIS A 41 -18.95 -9.11 -0.66
C HIS A 41 -17.71 -9.65 0.10
N ALA A 42 -16.71 -10.20 -0.61
CA ALA A 42 -15.47 -10.68 0.00
C ALA A 42 -14.54 -9.53 0.31
N ILE A 43 -14.46 -8.52 -0.57
CA ILE A 43 -13.72 -7.28 -0.34
C ILE A 43 -14.28 -6.55 0.88
N ASN A 44 -15.60 -6.34 0.96
CA ASN A 44 -16.23 -5.68 2.09
C ASN A 44 -15.99 -6.41 3.42
N ARG A 45 -16.03 -7.75 3.40
CA ARG A 45 -15.70 -8.56 4.58
C ARG A 45 -14.24 -8.41 4.98
N GLY A 46 -13.31 -8.49 4.02
CA GLY A 46 -11.88 -8.30 4.26
C GLY A 46 -11.58 -6.96 4.89
N LEU A 47 -12.14 -5.88 4.33
CA LEU A 47 -11.95 -4.52 4.83
C LEU A 47 -12.52 -4.34 6.24
N MET A 48 -13.69 -4.94 6.52
CA MET A 48 -14.26 -4.94 7.87
C MET A 48 -13.33 -5.62 8.88
N PHE A 49 -12.72 -6.75 8.51
CA PHE A 49 -11.74 -7.44 9.38
C PHE A 49 -10.48 -6.60 9.59
N GLU A 50 -9.94 -5.95 8.55
CA GLU A 50 -8.79 -5.03 8.69
C GLU A 50 -9.08 -3.88 9.66
N GLY A 51 -10.26 -3.26 9.56
CA GLY A 51 -10.71 -2.22 10.48
C GLY A 51 -10.87 -2.73 11.92
N CYS A 52 -11.54 -3.86 12.12
CA CYS A 52 -11.70 -4.46 13.45
C CYS A 52 -10.35 -4.84 14.09
N LEU A 53 -9.44 -5.43 13.33
CA LEU A 53 -8.11 -5.79 13.81
C LEU A 53 -7.26 -4.54 14.11
N SER A 54 -7.41 -3.48 13.32
CA SER A 54 -6.78 -2.18 13.61
C SER A 54 -7.26 -1.57 14.92
N MET A 55 -8.57 -1.68 15.23
CA MET A 55 -9.10 -1.25 16.52
C MET A 55 -8.52 -2.06 17.68
N ILE A 56 -8.42 -3.38 17.52
CA ILE A 56 -7.81 -4.27 18.53
C ILE A 56 -6.32 -3.93 18.71
N SER A 57 -5.59 -3.73 17.61
CA SER A 57 -4.17 -3.32 17.60
C SER A 57 -3.96 -2.01 18.37
N GLY A 58 -4.81 -1.02 18.11
CA GLY A 58 -4.81 0.25 18.83
C GLY A 58 -5.10 0.08 20.33
N PHE A 59 -6.06 -0.78 20.69
CA PHE A 59 -6.40 -1.07 22.08
C PHE A 59 -5.26 -1.75 22.86
N PHE A 60 -4.54 -2.68 22.22
CA PHE A 60 -3.36 -3.33 22.78
C PHE A 60 -2.11 -2.44 22.78
N GLY A 61 -2.18 -1.21 22.25
CA GLY A 61 -1.09 -0.24 22.27
C GLY A 61 0.00 -0.49 21.22
N ALA A 62 -0.27 -1.28 20.18
CA ALA A 62 0.71 -1.57 19.14
C ALA A 62 1.01 -0.37 18.22
N GLY A 63 0.20 0.69 18.27
CA GLY A 63 0.47 1.97 17.59
C GLY A 63 0.39 1.95 16.06
N HIS A 64 -0.01 0.82 15.46
CA HIS A 64 -0.07 0.65 14.01
C HIS A 64 -1.42 0.05 13.58
N ALA A 65 -1.96 0.55 12.46
CA ALA A 65 -3.12 -0.03 11.80
C ALA A 65 -2.73 -1.31 11.05
N THR A 66 -3.66 -2.25 10.94
CA THR A 66 -3.50 -3.47 10.17
C THR A 66 -3.94 -3.20 8.73
N SER A 67 -3.09 -3.54 7.76
CA SER A 67 -3.35 -3.37 6.33
C SER A 67 -2.83 -4.60 5.59
N THR A 68 -3.30 -4.80 4.35
CA THR A 68 -2.68 -5.78 3.45
C THR A 68 -1.24 -5.36 3.12
N TYR A 69 -0.37 -6.35 2.89
CA TYR A 69 1.05 -6.14 2.65
C TYR A 69 1.50 -6.72 1.31
N GLY A 70 1.81 -5.83 0.36
CA GLY A 70 2.31 -6.20 -0.97
C GLY A 70 3.53 -7.13 -0.96
N GLY A 71 4.41 -7.05 0.05
CA GLY A 71 5.55 -7.97 0.18
C GLY A 71 5.13 -9.44 0.36
N HIS A 72 4.06 -9.70 1.11
CA HIS A 72 3.51 -11.05 1.27
C HIS A 72 2.85 -11.51 -0.05
N ILE A 73 2.19 -10.62 -0.78
CA ILE A 73 1.65 -10.92 -2.12
C ILE A 73 2.78 -11.29 -3.09
N GLY A 74 3.90 -10.55 -3.06
CA GLY A 74 5.11 -10.86 -3.82
C GLY A 74 5.67 -12.25 -3.50
N SER A 75 5.65 -12.66 -2.22
CA SER A 75 6.11 -14.00 -1.83
C SER A 75 5.24 -15.14 -2.36
N ILE A 76 3.93 -14.94 -2.57
CA ILE A 76 3.08 -15.91 -3.28
C ILE A 76 3.60 -16.11 -4.71
N GLY A 77 4.10 -15.04 -5.32
CA GLY A 77 4.73 -15.07 -6.64
C GLY A 77 5.97 -15.92 -6.74
N ILE A 78 6.80 -15.89 -5.70
CA ILE A 78 8.05 -16.64 -5.63
C ILE A 78 7.77 -18.08 -5.26
N THR A 79 7.03 -18.29 -4.17
CA THR A 79 6.79 -19.62 -3.59
C THR A 79 5.76 -20.44 -4.36
N LYS A 80 4.89 -19.78 -5.13
CA LYS A 80 3.71 -20.37 -5.78
C LYS A 80 2.73 -21.04 -4.81
N VAL A 81 2.77 -20.67 -3.54
CA VAL A 81 1.88 -21.20 -2.50
C VAL A 81 0.84 -20.14 -2.12
N ALA A 82 -0.42 -20.39 -2.51
CA ALA A 82 -1.57 -19.56 -2.15
C ALA A 82 -2.60 -20.32 -1.30
N SER A 83 -2.14 -21.31 -0.52
CA SER A 83 -3.02 -22.19 0.26
C SER A 83 -3.59 -21.50 1.50
N ARG A 84 -4.91 -21.60 1.70
CA ARG A 84 -5.62 -21.03 2.87
C ARG A 84 -5.10 -21.57 4.20
N LEU A 85 -4.63 -22.82 4.24
CA LEU A 85 -4.08 -23.43 5.45
C LEU A 85 -2.80 -22.75 5.90
N VAL A 86 -1.94 -22.36 4.95
CA VAL A 86 -0.69 -21.66 5.24
C VAL A 86 -1.00 -20.30 5.86
N PHE A 87 -1.91 -19.54 5.25
CA PHE A 87 -2.33 -18.24 5.79
C PHE A 87 -3.08 -18.33 7.12
N GLY A 88 -3.78 -19.44 7.39
CA GLY A 88 -4.42 -19.68 8.70
C GLY A 88 -3.44 -20.05 9.81
N LEU A 89 -2.42 -20.86 9.51
CA LEU A 89 -1.43 -21.31 10.50
C LEU A 89 -0.31 -20.29 10.76
N PHE A 90 0.04 -19.49 9.76
CA PHE A 90 1.07 -18.46 9.85
C PHE A 90 0.90 -17.50 11.05
N PRO A 91 -0.26 -16.86 11.29
CA PRO A 91 -0.43 -15.97 12.44
C PRO A 91 -0.32 -16.72 13.77
N CYS A 92 -0.74 -17.99 13.86
CA CYS A 92 -0.58 -18.80 15.08
C CYS A 92 0.89 -19.01 15.44
N ILE A 93 1.74 -19.25 14.43
CA ILE A 93 3.19 -19.39 14.61
C ILE A 93 3.80 -18.06 15.06
N LEU A 94 3.37 -16.95 14.46
CA LEU A 94 3.85 -15.61 14.84
C LEU A 94 3.47 -15.25 16.28
N ILE A 95 2.25 -15.57 16.73
CA ILE A 95 1.82 -15.37 18.12
C ILE A 95 2.69 -16.20 19.07
N LEU A 96 2.97 -17.46 18.72
CA LEU A 96 3.86 -18.30 19.52
C LEU A 96 5.27 -17.70 19.62
N PHE A 97 5.81 -17.17 18.52
CA PHE A 97 7.11 -16.51 18.50
C PHE A 97 7.12 -15.21 19.33
N ALA A 98 6.02 -14.46 19.33
CA ALA A 98 5.88 -13.25 20.14
C ALA A 98 5.92 -13.55 21.65
N ILE A 99 5.40 -14.70 22.08
CA ILE A 99 5.42 -15.12 23.51
C ILE A 99 6.83 -15.56 23.94
N ILE A 100 7.61 -16.14 23.03
CA ILE A 100 8.96 -16.63 23.33
C ILE A 100 9.97 -15.48 23.18
N GLY A 101 10.18 -14.71 24.27
CA GLY A 101 11.09 -13.55 24.27
C GLY A 101 12.53 -13.84 23.84
N LYS A 102 13.01 -15.08 23.98
CA LYS A 102 14.34 -15.49 23.45
C LYS A 102 14.41 -15.44 21.93
N LEU A 103 13.33 -15.77 21.22
CA LEU A 103 13.28 -15.67 19.77
C LEU A 103 13.24 -14.20 19.34
N ALA A 104 12.49 -13.36 20.05
CA ALA A 104 12.47 -11.92 19.81
C ALA A 104 13.88 -11.30 19.93
N ALA A 105 14.68 -11.73 20.93
CA ALA A 105 16.06 -11.28 21.08
C ALA A 105 16.93 -11.65 19.86
N VAL A 106 16.74 -12.84 19.28
CA VAL A 106 17.45 -13.24 18.05
C VAL A 106 17.06 -12.36 16.87
N PHE A 107 15.77 -12.04 16.70
CA PHE A 107 15.34 -11.16 15.60
C PHE A 107 15.95 -9.77 15.65
N ILE A 108 16.20 -9.22 16.84
CA ILE A 108 16.84 -7.91 17.02
C ILE A 108 18.32 -7.94 16.61
N THR A 109 18.98 -9.11 16.65
CA THR A 109 20.38 -9.23 16.20
C THR A 109 20.54 -9.22 14.68
N ILE A 110 19.45 -9.34 13.92
CA ILE A 110 19.49 -9.33 12.45
C ILE A 110 19.86 -7.93 11.95
N PRO A 111 20.90 -7.79 11.13
CA PRO A 111 21.35 -6.48 10.67
C PRO A 111 20.35 -5.88 9.67
N TYR A 112 20.12 -4.56 9.77
CA TYR A 112 19.18 -3.83 8.90
C TYR A 112 19.39 -4.05 7.39
N PRO A 113 20.63 -4.16 6.85
CA PRO A 113 20.84 -4.46 5.44
C PRO A 113 20.21 -5.78 4.98
N VAL A 114 20.16 -6.80 5.85
CA VAL A 114 19.56 -8.11 5.51
C VAL A 114 18.05 -7.99 5.45
N LEU A 115 17.43 -7.29 6.41
CA LEU A 115 16.00 -7.01 6.41
C LEU A 115 15.59 -6.22 5.17
N GLY A 116 16.38 -5.21 4.80
CA GLY A 116 16.18 -4.45 3.55
C GLY A 116 16.28 -5.33 2.30
N GLY A 117 17.28 -6.22 2.23
CA GLY A 117 17.47 -7.13 1.09
C GLY A 117 16.28 -8.07 0.87
N VAL A 118 15.75 -8.67 1.94
CA VAL A 118 14.54 -9.52 1.86
C VAL A 118 13.35 -8.71 1.36
N GLN A 119 13.22 -7.47 1.81
CA GLN A 119 12.11 -6.61 1.41
C GLN A 119 12.19 -6.17 -0.06
N ILE A 120 13.39 -5.91 -0.58
CA ILE A 120 13.62 -5.59 -2.00
C ILE A 120 13.14 -6.75 -2.88
N ILE A 121 13.40 -8.00 -2.50
CA ILE A 121 12.97 -9.16 -3.27
C ILE A 121 11.44 -9.28 -3.26
N GLY A 122 10.81 -9.14 -2.08
CA GLY A 122 9.36 -9.23 -1.92
C GLY A 122 8.61 -8.14 -2.72
N PHE A 123 8.97 -6.87 -2.50
CA PHE A 123 8.35 -5.76 -3.24
C PHE A 123 8.76 -5.74 -4.71
N GLY A 124 9.97 -6.18 -5.07
CA GLY A 124 10.40 -6.28 -6.47
C GLY A 124 9.49 -7.20 -7.28
N MET A 125 9.14 -8.36 -6.71
CA MET A 125 8.17 -9.27 -7.34
C MET A 125 6.76 -8.69 -7.40
N PHE A 126 6.33 -7.98 -6.36
CA PHE A 126 5.04 -7.29 -6.37
C PHE A 126 4.96 -6.17 -7.43
N ILE A 127 5.99 -5.34 -7.56
CA ILE A 127 6.08 -4.31 -8.59
C ILE A 127 6.10 -4.95 -9.99
N GLY A 128 6.81 -6.07 -10.17
CA GLY A 128 6.81 -6.83 -11.41
C GLY A 128 5.41 -7.32 -11.80
N LEU A 129 4.61 -7.78 -10.84
CA LEU A 129 3.21 -8.10 -11.07
C LEU A 129 2.41 -6.87 -11.52
N VAL A 130 2.54 -5.74 -10.82
CA VAL A 130 1.81 -4.51 -11.17
C VAL A 130 2.18 -4.05 -12.57
N MET A 131 3.47 -4.09 -12.93
CA MET A 131 3.95 -3.79 -14.28
C MET A 131 3.41 -4.76 -15.34
N SER A 132 3.21 -6.03 -15.00
CA SER A 132 2.59 -6.98 -15.94
C SER A 132 1.16 -6.58 -16.32
N ASN A 133 0.47 -5.76 -15.51
CA ASN A 133 -0.85 -5.24 -15.87
C ASN A 133 -0.80 -4.21 -17.02
N LEU A 134 0.35 -3.58 -17.28
CA LEU A 134 0.47 -2.66 -18.42
C LEU A 134 0.38 -3.40 -19.77
N GLN A 135 0.59 -4.71 -19.79
CA GLN A 135 0.45 -5.53 -20.99
C GLN A 135 -0.98 -5.60 -21.53
N TYR A 136 -1.98 -5.25 -20.72
CA TYR A 136 -3.39 -5.22 -21.12
C TYR A 136 -3.81 -3.88 -21.75
N ILE A 137 -2.87 -2.93 -21.85
CA ILE A 137 -3.09 -1.59 -22.38
C ILE A 137 -2.30 -1.46 -23.69
N ASP A 138 -2.81 -0.70 -24.65
CA ASP A 138 -2.05 -0.39 -25.87
C ASP A 138 -0.91 0.60 -25.54
N ILE A 139 0.29 0.05 -25.40
CA ILE A 139 1.54 0.79 -25.14
C ILE A 139 2.15 1.40 -26.40
N HIS A 140 1.60 1.14 -27.59
CA HIS A 140 2.06 1.79 -28.82
C HIS A 140 1.44 3.18 -29.00
N SER A 141 0.31 3.44 -28.34
CA SER A 141 -0.30 4.76 -28.32
C SER A 141 0.54 5.75 -27.50
N THR A 142 0.99 6.83 -28.15
CA THR A 142 1.73 7.93 -27.50
C THR A 142 0.93 8.56 -26.35
N ARG A 143 -0.41 8.56 -26.42
CA ARG A 143 -1.28 9.04 -25.33
C ARG A 143 -1.09 8.20 -24.07
N ASN A 144 -1.23 6.88 -24.18
CA ASN A 144 -1.14 5.99 -23.02
C ASN A 144 0.28 5.99 -22.45
N LEU A 145 1.29 6.03 -23.32
CA LEU A 145 2.69 6.12 -22.91
C LEU A 145 2.98 7.43 -22.15
N ALA A 146 2.44 8.56 -22.60
CA ALA A 146 2.58 9.84 -21.93
C ALA A 146 1.88 9.86 -20.56
N ILE A 147 0.66 9.32 -20.46
CA ILE A 147 -0.07 9.24 -19.18
C ILE A 147 0.74 8.43 -18.16
N ILE A 148 1.21 7.23 -18.53
CA ILE A 148 2.01 6.36 -17.65
C ILE A 148 3.30 7.07 -17.21
N GLY A 149 4.02 7.69 -18.14
CA GLY A 149 5.29 8.37 -17.86
C GLY A 149 5.12 9.57 -16.92
N ILE A 150 4.16 10.46 -17.23
CA ILE A 150 3.91 11.66 -16.44
C ILE A 150 3.39 11.30 -15.04
N SER A 151 2.46 10.35 -14.92
CA SER A 151 1.90 9.96 -13.62
C SER A 151 2.95 9.32 -12.72
N THR A 152 3.83 8.48 -13.28
CA THR A 152 4.91 7.84 -12.51
C THR A 152 5.93 8.88 -12.03
N LEU A 153 6.29 9.83 -12.89
CA LEU A 153 7.24 10.89 -12.54
C LEU A 153 6.66 11.86 -11.50
N LEU A 154 5.39 12.26 -11.64
CA LEU A 154 4.69 13.07 -10.63
C LEU A 154 4.58 12.32 -9.30
N GLY A 155 4.26 11.03 -9.32
CA GLY A 155 4.22 10.18 -8.12
C GLY A 155 5.56 10.12 -7.38
N LEU A 156 6.70 10.24 -8.07
CA LEU A 156 8.02 10.27 -7.43
C LEU A 156 8.44 11.68 -6.99
N MET A 157 8.19 12.69 -7.83
CA MET A 157 8.68 14.06 -7.61
C MET A 157 7.90 14.83 -6.54
N LEU A 158 6.57 14.73 -6.53
CA LEU A 158 5.74 15.50 -5.59
C LEU A 158 6.03 15.15 -4.12
N PRO A 159 6.09 13.86 -3.74
CA PRO A 159 6.44 13.49 -2.37
C PRO A 159 7.86 13.86 -1.97
N PHE A 160 8.81 13.80 -2.92
CA PHE A 160 10.17 14.24 -2.68
C PHE A 160 10.24 15.74 -2.40
N TRP A 161 9.54 16.54 -3.20
CA TRP A 161 9.41 17.98 -2.99
C TRP A 161 8.70 18.31 -1.66
N ALA A 162 7.63 17.59 -1.34
CA ALA A 162 6.86 17.78 -0.10
C ALA A 162 7.70 17.50 1.16
N LYS A 163 8.58 16.48 1.12
CA LYS A 163 9.53 16.21 2.22
C LYS A 163 10.59 17.30 2.37
N GLY A 164 11.06 17.87 1.26
CA GLY A 164 12.06 18.94 1.27
C GLY A 164 11.52 20.31 1.69
N ASN A 165 10.20 20.52 1.59
CA ASN A 165 9.54 21.79 1.86
C ASN A 165 8.44 21.63 2.93
N ALA A 166 8.82 21.09 4.10
CA ALA A 166 7.89 20.77 5.18
C ALA A 166 7.17 22.00 5.76
N ASP A 167 7.72 23.20 5.61
CA ASP A 167 7.16 24.46 6.13
C ASP A 167 6.38 25.26 5.07
N ALA A 168 6.31 24.80 3.82
CA ALA A 168 5.67 25.53 2.73
C ALA A 168 4.14 25.46 2.76
N ILE A 169 3.57 24.51 3.51
CA ILE A 169 2.12 24.34 3.63
C ILE A 169 1.69 24.94 4.96
N ASP A 170 1.27 26.20 4.93
CA ASP A 170 0.62 26.86 6.06
C ASP A 170 -0.72 27.43 5.60
N THR A 171 -1.77 26.61 5.74
CA THR A 171 -3.15 26.98 5.43
C THR A 171 -3.87 27.61 6.64
N GLY A 172 -3.16 27.85 7.76
CA GLY A 172 -3.74 28.42 8.98
C GLY A 172 -4.60 27.46 9.82
N SER A 173 -4.78 26.20 9.41
CA SER A 173 -5.41 25.16 10.24
C SER A 173 -4.54 23.88 10.31
N PRO A 174 -4.15 23.45 11.52
CA PRO A 174 -3.20 22.34 11.69
C PRO A 174 -3.76 20.98 11.24
N GLY A 175 -5.09 20.80 11.30
CA GLY A 175 -5.74 19.57 10.84
C GLY A 175 -5.77 19.42 9.31
N PHE A 176 -6.02 20.52 8.59
CA PHE A 176 -6.06 20.50 7.12
C PHE A 176 -4.66 20.41 6.52
N ASP A 177 -3.69 21.08 7.14
CA ASP A 177 -2.29 20.97 6.77
C ASP A 177 -1.80 19.50 6.91
N SER A 178 -2.14 18.84 8.02
CA SER A 178 -1.81 17.41 8.22
C SER A 178 -2.42 16.51 7.13
N PHE A 179 -3.68 16.77 6.74
CA PHE A 179 -4.34 16.05 5.65
C PHE A 179 -3.60 16.23 4.32
N ILE A 180 -3.32 17.49 3.94
CA ILE A 180 -2.61 17.83 2.70
C ILE A 180 -1.22 17.17 2.69
N ARG A 181 -0.47 17.27 3.80
CA ARG A 181 0.86 16.66 3.93
C ARG A 181 0.82 15.16 3.72
N VAL A 182 -0.15 14.46 4.31
CA VAL A 182 -0.30 13.00 4.12
C VAL A 182 -0.62 12.67 2.67
N VAL A 183 -1.54 13.41 2.04
CA VAL A 183 -1.91 13.20 0.63
C VAL A 183 -0.70 13.42 -0.31
N LEU A 184 0.03 14.53 -0.14
CA LEU A 184 1.19 14.87 -0.98
C LEU A 184 2.42 13.97 -0.74
N SER A 185 2.59 13.48 0.49
CA SER A 185 3.75 12.65 0.85
C SER A 185 3.62 11.20 0.38
N ASN A 186 2.47 10.80 -0.16
CA ASN A 186 2.20 9.43 -0.60
C ASN A 186 2.37 9.27 -2.13
N PRO A 187 3.44 8.60 -2.59
CA PRO A 187 3.73 8.45 -4.02
C PRO A 187 2.62 7.76 -4.83
N SER A 188 2.05 6.68 -4.27
CA SER A 188 1.03 5.88 -4.94
C SER A 188 -0.26 6.65 -5.18
N LEU A 189 -0.69 7.45 -4.19
CA LEU A 189 -1.91 8.25 -4.30
C LEU A 189 -1.70 9.38 -5.31
N VAL A 190 -0.60 10.12 -5.22
CA VAL A 190 -0.29 11.21 -6.15
C VAL A 190 -0.19 10.69 -7.59
N GLY A 191 0.51 9.58 -7.80
CA GLY A 191 0.62 8.92 -9.11
C GLY A 191 -0.74 8.44 -9.62
N GLY A 192 -1.56 7.81 -8.79
CA GLY A 192 -2.88 7.30 -9.17
C GLY A 192 -3.88 8.41 -9.52
N VAL A 193 -3.94 9.46 -8.70
CA VAL A 193 -4.83 10.62 -8.94
C VAL A 193 -4.40 11.36 -10.20
N SER A 194 -3.10 11.61 -10.40
CA SER A 194 -2.61 12.25 -11.61
C SER A 194 -2.85 11.41 -12.87
N ALA A 195 -2.68 10.09 -12.80
CA ALA A 195 -3.01 9.18 -13.90
C ALA A 195 -4.50 9.26 -14.26
N CYS A 196 -5.39 9.16 -13.27
CA CYS A 196 -6.84 9.25 -13.46
C CYS A 196 -7.25 10.60 -14.05
N PHE A 197 -6.67 11.68 -13.54
CA PHE A 197 -6.94 13.03 -14.06
C PHE A 197 -6.49 13.18 -15.52
N LEU A 198 -5.29 12.72 -15.86
CA LEU A 198 -4.77 12.78 -17.22
C LEU A 198 -5.55 11.89 -18.19
N ASP A 199 -5.97 10.70 -17.76
CA ASP A 199 -6.76 9.80 -18.61
C ASP A 199 -8.13 10.40 -18.96
N ASN A 200 -8.78 11.06 -18.00
CA ASN A 200 -10.07 11.74 -18.24
C ASN A 200 -9.93 13.05 -19.04
N THR A 201 -8.80 13.74 -18.96
CA THR A 201 -8.61 15.06 -19.58
C THR A 201 -8.05 14.96 -21.00
N VAL A 202 -7.15 14.01 -21.27
CA VAL A 202 -6.47 13.91 -22.56
C VAL A 202 -7.37 13.14 -23.55
N PRO A 203 -7.86 13.78 -24.62
CA PRO A 203 -8.69 13.11 -25.61
C PRO A 203 -7.86 12.06 -26.36
N GLY A 204 -8.41 10.84 -26.48
CA GLY A 204 -7.80 9.73 -27.22
C GLY A 204 -8.74 9.23 -28.31
N LYS A 205 -8.22 9.06 -29.53
CA LYS A 205 -8.91 8.28 -30.56
C LYS A 205 -8.67 6.79 -30.28
N CYS A 206 -9.74 6.00 -30.24
CA CYS A 206 -9.68 4.57 -30.56
C CYS A 206 -9.11 4.48 -31.98
N ILE A 207 -7.88 4.00 -32.11
CA ILE A 207 -7.36 3.59 -33.40
C ILE A 207 -7.79 2.13 -33.54
N PHE A 208 -8.66 1.86 -34.52
CA PHE A 208 -9.09 0.52 -34.91
C PHE A 208 -7.90 -0.36 -35.29
#